data_AF-A0AAD9CVS2-F1
#
_entry.id   AF-A0AAD9CVS2-F1
#
_cell.length_a   1.000
_cell.length_b   1.000
_cell.length_c   1.000
_cell.angle_alpha   90.00
_cell.angle_beta   90.00
_cell.angle_gamma   90.00
#
_symmetry.space_group_name_H-M   'P 1'
#
loop_
_entity.id
_entity.type
_entity.pdbx_description
1 polymer ?
#
loop_
_entity_poly.entity_id
_entity_poly.type
_entity_poly.pdbx_seq_one_letter_code
_entity_poly.pdbx_strand_id
1 'polypeptide(L)'
;MAIYGTIFHPSHHRHHHLPTPTHPAPRTPPMSIAYEEKKPLPCQGPRDELIACVMRSDCFLKQGKSPGECIRNPQQLPLQCQHLISSYADCKKGMLDMRRRFRGNHLSDAEAKASRSADGTGIADIDPTTGERR
;
A
#
# COMPACT_ATOMS: atom_id res chain seq x y z
N MET A 1 70.88 2.44 8.59
CA MET A 1 70.40 3.46 7.64
C MET A 1 70.08 2.81 6.30
N ALA A 2 68.91 3.13 5.74
CA ALA A 2 68.45 3.08 4.34
C ALA A 2 68.69 1.82 3.48
N ILE A 3 67.61 1.11 3.15
CA ILE A 3 67.45 0.46 1.85
C ILE A 3 66.19 1.03 1.20
N TYR A 4 66.43 1.81 0.14
CA TYR A 4 65.55 2.19 -0.95
C TYR A 4 64.60 1.01 -1.30
N GLY A 5 63.27 1.16 -1.43
CA GLY A 5 62.60 1.96 -2.46
C GLY A 5 62.05 1.01 -3.54
N THR A 6 60.71 0.96 -3.70
CA THR A 6 59.85 0.52 -4.84
C THR A 6 58.53 0.00 -4.26
N ILE A 7 57.47 0.81 -4.10
CA ILE A 7 56.46 1.16 -5.12
C ILE A 7 56.11 -0.05 -6.00
N PHE A 8 55.04 -0.78 -5.64
CA PHE A 8 54.29 -1.61 -6.59
C PHE A 8 52.79 -1.35 -6.39
N HIS A 9 52.28 -0.38 -7.14
CA HIS A 9 50.85 -0.06 -7.31
C HIS A 9 50.23 -1.06 -8.33
N PRO A 10 48.90 -1.09 -8.50
CA PRO A 10 48.04 -2.25 -8.32
C PRO A 10 47.73 -2.98 -9.63
N SER A 11 47.38 -4.27 -9.51
CA SER A 11 46.86 -5.07 -10.62
C SER A 11 45.56 -4.49 -11.18
N HIS A 12 45.66 -3.90 -12.37
CA HIS A 12 44.54 -3.33 -13.11
C HIS A 12 43.79 -4.44 -13.86
N HIS A 13 42.67 -4.93 -13.31
CA HIS A 13 41.81 -5.88 -14.02
C HIS A 13 40.97 -5.12 -15.07
N ARG A 14 41.26 -5.35 -16.36
CA ARG A 14 40.43 -4.86 -17.47
C ARG A 14 39.09 -5.60 -17.48
N HIS A 15 37.98 -4.87 -17.35
CA HIS A 15 36.67 -5.36 -17.74
C HIS A 15 36.41 -4.98 -19.20
N HIS A 16 36.34 -5.97 -20.08
CA HIS A 16 35.83 -5.80 -21.44
C HIS A 16 34.28 -5.77 -21.38
N HIS A 17 33.69 -4.60 -21.65
CA HIS A 17 32.26 -4.50 -21.93
C HIS A 17 32.01 -5.02 -23.35
N LEU A 18 31.25 -6.10 -23.50
CA LEU A 18 30.63 -6.44 -24.78
C LEU A 18 29.44 -5.48 -25.03
N PRO A 19 29.20 -5.04 -26.28
CA PRO A 19 27.95 -4.40 -26.64
C PRO A 19 26.84 -5.44 -26.70
N THR A 20 25.86 -5.36 -25.81
CA THR A 20 24.66 -6.21 -25.90
C THR A 20 23.79 -5.76 -27.08
N PRO A 21 23.26 -6.72 -27.87
CA PRO A 21 22.46 -6.43 -29.05
C PRO A 21 21.13 -5.75 -28.71
N THR A 22 20.70 -4.93 -29.66
CA THR A 22 19.40 -4.29 -29.80
C THR A 22 18.23 -5.26 -29.56
N HIS A 23 17.24 -4.81 -28.79
CA HIS A 23 15.99 -5.52 -28.51
C HIS A 23 15.26 -6.00 -29.78
N PRO A 24 14.85 -7.28 -29.87
CA PRO A 24 13.67 -7.65 -30.63
C PRO A 24 12.39 -7.62 -29.76
N ALA A 25 11.32 -7.17 -30.42
CA ALA A 25 9.95 -6.91 -29.96
C ALA A 25 9.25 -8.06 -29.19
N PRO A 26 8.17 -7.77 -28.42
CA PRO A 26 7.53 -8.73 -27.54
C PRO A 26 6.74 -9.78 -28.33
N ARG A 27 7.02 -11.06 -28.06
CA ARG A 27 6.17 -12.18 -28.48
C ARG A 27 5.26 -12.52 -27.30
N THR A 28 3.97 -12.68 -27.61
CA THR A 28 2.82 -12.95 -26.72
C THR A 28 3.16 -13.71 -25.43
N PRO A 29 2.60 -13.32 -24.27
CA PRO A 29 2.84 -14.02 -23.02
C PRO A 29 2.23 -15.43 -23.06
N PRO A 30 2.91 -16.47 -22.55
CA PRO A 30 2.28 -17.74 -22.24
C PRO A 30 1.23 -17.54 -21.12
N MET A 31 0.33 -18.51 -20.93
CA MET A 31 -0.67 -18.54 -19.85
C MET A 31 -0.02 -18.48 -18.46
N SER A 32 0.41 -17.28 -18.06
CA SER A 32 1.00 -16.93 -16.77
C SER A 32 0.45 -15.59 -16.28
N ILE A 33 -0.81 -15.30 -16.60
CA ILE A 33 -1.53 -14.20 -15.96
C ILE A 33 -2.23 -14.75 -14.71
N ALA A 34 -1.43 -15.01 -13.68
CA ALA A 34 -1.82 -15.18 -12.27
C ALA A 34 -0.51 -15.55 -11.57
N TYR A 35 0.06 -14.80 -10.63
CA TYR A 35 -0.51 -13.88 -9.67
C TYR A 35 0.70 -13.03 -9.25
N GLU A 36 0.76 -11.76 -9.64
CA GLU A 36 1.72 -10.87 -8.98
C GLU A 36 1.19 -10.69 -7.55
N GLU A 37 1.70 -11.52 -6.65
CA GLU A 37 1.55 -11.42 -5.19
C GLU A 37 2.27 -10.16 -4.70
N LYS A 38 1.83 -9.01 -5.21
CA LYS A 38 2.36 -7.71 -4.87
C LYS A 38 1.90 -7.44 -3.46
N LYS A 39 2.82 -7.51 -2.50
CA LYS A 39 2.58 -7.02 -1.13
C LYS A 39 1.86 -5.67 -1.25
N PRO A 40 0.70 -5.51 -0.61
CA PRO A 40 -0.09 -4.30 -0.77
C PRO A 40 0.77 -3.12 -0.35
N LEU A 41 0.74 -2.08 -1.18
CA LEU A 41 1.41 -0.83 -0.88
C LEU A 41 0.85 -0.30 0.45
N PRO A 42 1.67 0.39 1.24
CA PRO A 42 1.19 1.00 2.47
C PRO A 42 0.06 2.00 2.12
N CYS A 43 -1.01 1.97 2.91
CA CYS A 43 -2.27 2.69 2.69
C CYS A 43 -3.08 2.28 1.44
N GLN A 44 -2.83 1.10 0.85
CA GLN A 44 -3.56 0.67 -0.35
C GLN A 44 -5.06 0.43 -0.09
N GLY A 45 -5.43 -0.21 1.03
CA GLY A 45 -6.84 -0.41 1.41
C GLY A 45 -7.66 0.90 1.44
N PRO A 46 -7.31 1.88 2.30
CA PRO A 46 -8.05 3.14 2.36
C PRO A 46 -7.97 3.96 1.06
N ARG A 47 -6.89 3.79 0.27
CA ARG A 47 -6.78 4.43 -1.04
C ARG A 47 -7.78 3.89 -2.04
N ASP A 48 -7.91 2.58 -2.13
CA ASP A 48 -8.77 1.93 -3.12
C ASP A 48 -10.25 2.20 -2.78
N GLU A 49 -10.60 2.16 -1.49
CA GLU A 49 -11.94 2.49 -1.01
C GLU A 49 -12.28 3.97 -1.25
N LEU A 50 -11.32 4.88 -1.02
CA LEU A 50 -11.50 6.30 -1.32
C LEU A 50 -11.74 6.54 -2.82
N ILE A 51 -10.97 5.89 -3.70
CA ILE A 51 -11.15 6.00 -5.15
C ILE A 51 -12.54 5.50 -5.54
N ALA A 52 -12.96 4.33 -5.05
CA ALA A 52 -14.27 3.78 -5.30
C ALA A 52 -15.41 4.67 -4.78
N CYS A 53 -15.19 5.38 -3.67
CA CYS A 53 -16.14 6.35 -3.14
C CYS A 53 -16.24 7.59 -4.04
N VAL A 54 -15.10 8.16 -4.44
CA VAL A 54 -15.04 9.34 -5.31
C VAL A 54 -15.68 9.07 -6.67
N MET A 55 -15.44 7.89 -7.26
CA MET A 55 -16.00 7.50 -8.57
C MET A 55 -17.53 7.42 -8.56
N ARG A 56 -18.14 7.07 -7.42
CA ARG A 56 -19.60 7.03 -7.25
C ARG A 56 -20.19 8.38 -6.84
N SER A 57 -19.35 9.32 -6.43
CA SER A 57 -19.79 10.61 -5.92
C SER A 57 -20.13 11.60 -7.03
N ASP A 58 -20.96 12.58 -6.66
CA ASP A 58 -21.40 13.67 -7.53
C ASP A 58 -20.24 14.52 -8.07
N CYS A 59 -19.14 14.66 -7.32
CA CYS A 59 -18.00 15.44 -7.80
C CYS A 59 -17.39 14.86 -9.09
N PHE A 60 -17.30 13.53 -9.18
CA PHE A 60 -16.76 12.87 -10.37
C PHE A 60 -17.82 12.80 -11.48
N LEU A 61 -19.06 12.41 -11.15
CA LEU A 61 -20.11 12.17 -12.13
C LEU A 61 -20.75 13.45 -12.68
N LYS A 62 -21.03 14.43 -11.82
CA LYS A 62 -21.74 15.66 -12.23
C LYS A 62 -20.79 16.75 -12.73
N GLN A 63 -19.62 16.89 -12.11
CA GLN A 63 -18.67 17.96 -12.48
C GLN A 63 -17.57 17.49 -13.44
N GLY A 64 -17.40 16.17 -13.65
CA GLY A 64 -16.38 15.63 -14.54
C GLY A 64 -14.95 15.93 -14.10
N LYS A 65 -14.75 16.24 -12.80
CA LYS A 65 -13.43 16.58 -12.25
C LYS A 65 -12.58 15.33 -12.06
N SER A 66 -11.27 15.52 -12.07
CA SER A 66 -10.36 14.42 -11.73
C SER A 66 -10.56 13.98 -10.28
N PRO A 67 -10.37 12.68 -9.94
CA PRO A 67 -10.52 12.21 -8.56
C PRO A 67 -9.64 12.97 -7.57
N GLY A 68 -8.45 13.42 -8.01
CA GLY A 68 -7.55 14.24 -7.21
C GLY A 68 -8.09 15.63 -6.89
N GLU A 69 -8.82 16.26 -7.82
CA GLU A 69 -9.49 17.54 -7.57
C GLU A 69 -10.68 17.40 -6.63
N CYS A 70 -11.39 16.28 -6.71
CA CYS A 70 -12.48 15.97 -5.80
C CYS A 70 -12.00 15.80 -4.35
N ILE A 71 -10.87 15.11 -4.14
CA ILE A 71 -10.28 14.92 -2.81
C ILE A 71 -9.80 16.26 -2.20
N ARG A 72 -9.39 17.23 -3.03
CA ARG A 72 -8.99 18.57 -2.56
C ARG A 72 -10.18 19.39 -2.04
N ASN A 73 -11.41 19.08 -2.47
CA ASN A 73 -12.62 19.82 -2.13
C ASN A 73 -13.63 18.90 -1.40
N PRO A 74 -13.36 18.49 -0.15
CA PRO A 74 -14.16 17.49 0.56
C PRO A 74 -15.62 17.93 0.78
N GLN A 75 -15.90 19.24 0.76
CA GLN A 75 -17.25 19.81 0.96
C GLN A 75 -18.29 19.34 -0.07
N GLN A 76 -17.85 18.96 -1.27
CA GLN A 76 -18.74 18.51 -2.35
C GLN A 76 -18.95 16.99 -2.36
N LEU A 77 -18.31 16.28 -1.42
CA LEU A 77 -18.39 14.83 -1.32
C LEU A 77 -19.31 14.42 -0.16
N PRO A 78 -19.98 13.27 -0.29
CA PRO A 78 -20.78 12.71 0.79
C PRO A 78 -19.91 12.41 2.02
N LEU A 79 -20.53 12.45 3.20
CA LEU A 79 -19.86 12.27 4.50
C LEU A 79 -18.97 11.01 4.54
N GLN A 80 -19.44 9.92 3.94
CA GLN A 80 -18.70 8.66 3.81
C GLN A 80 -17.34 8.84 3.12
N CYS A 81 -17.28 9.56 2.00
CA CYS A 81 -16.00 9.82 1.33
C CYS A 81 -15.14 10.79 2.13
N GLN A 82 -15.72 11.73 2.89
CA GLN A 82 -14.94 12.62 3.76
C GLN A 82 -14.22 11.83 4.86
N HIS A 83 -14.88 10.84 5.46
CA HIS A 83 -14.24 9.93 6.42
C HIS A 83 -13.06 9.15 5.80
N LEU A 84 -13.21 8.66 4.57
CA LEU A 84 -12.14 7.97 3.84
C LEU A 84 -10.97 8.90 3.48
N ILE A 85 -11.23 10.17 3.20
CA ILE A 85 -10.17 11.17 3.00
C ILE A 85 -9.36 11.33 4.29
N SER A 86 -10.04 11.46 5.43
CA SER A 86 -9.38 11.57 6.74
C SER A 86 -8.57 10.32 7.07
N SER A 87 -9.12 9.12 6.87
CA SER A 87 -8.41 7.86 7.16
C SER A 87 -7.18 7.67 6.26
N TYR A 88 -7.27 8.01 4.97
CA TYR A 88 -6.14 7.99 4.05
C TYR A 88 -5.06 9.03 4.43
N ALA A 89 -5.47 10.24 4.83
CA ALA A 89 -4.56 11.28 5.30
C ALA A 89 -3.83 10.86 6.58
N ASP A 90 -4.55 10.24 7.52
CA ASP A 90 -3.97 9.70 8.76
C ASP A 90 -3.02 8.54 8.49
N CYS A 91 -3.34 7.66 7.55
CA CYS A 91 -2.45 6.61 7.10
C CYS A 91 -1.15 7.16 6.53
N LYS A 92 -1.24 8.11 5.60
CA LYS A 92 -0.06 8.77 5.02
C LYS A 92 0.76 9.51 6.08
N LYS A 93 0.11 10.18 7.03
CA LYS A 93 0.78 10.87 8.14
C LYS A 93 1.50 9.88 9.06
N GLY A 94 0.88 8.74 9.36
CA GLY A 94 1.48 7.66 10.14
C GLY A 94 2.72 7.05 9.46
N MET A 95 2.75 7.01 8.13
CA MET A 95 3.95 6.59 7.39
C MET A 95 5.10 7.59 7.48
N LEU A 96 4.81 8.90 7.44
CA LEU A 96 5.83 9.95 7.46
C LEU A 96 6.37 10.21 8.87
N ASP A 97 5.54 10.05 9.89
CA ASP A 97 5.92 10.24 11.28
C ASP A 97 6.65 8.99 11.83
N MET A 98 7.97 9.11 12.01
CA MET A 98 8.83 8.06 12.58
C MET A 98 8.33 7.57 13.96
N ARG A 99 7.70 8.45 14.75
CA ARG A 99 7.21 8.12 16.09
C ARG A 99 6.00 7.17 16.04
N ARG A 100 5.18 7.27 14.99
CA ARG A 100 4.00 6.42 14.77
C ARG A 100 4.35 5.05 14.18
N ARG A 101 5.53 4.90 13.56
CA ARG A 101 6.00 3.63 12.97
C ARG A 101 6.18 2.51 14.01
N PHE A 102 6.68 2.83 15.20
CA PHE A 102 6.93 1.83 16.24
C PHE A 102 5.68 1.44 17.05
N ARG A 103 4.66 2.27 17.02
CA ARG A 103 3.44 2.08 17.82
C ARG A 103 2.27 1.56 16.97
N GLY A 104 2.49 1.30 15.69
CA GLY A 104 1.46 0.90 14.74
C GLY A 104 0.55 2.08 14.35
N ASN A 105 0.16 2.15 13.08
CA ASN A 105 -0.85 3.10 12.64
C ASN A 105 -2.25 2.52 12.95
N HIS A 106 -2.59 2.48 14.24
CA HIS A 106 -3.77 1.77 14.75
C HIS A 106 -5.12 2.17 14.13
N LEU A 107 -5.23 3.35 13.52
CA LEU A 107 -6.51 3.80 12.97
C LEU A 107 -6.88 3.08 11.66
N SER A 108 -5.94 2.95 10.71
CA SER A 108 -6.23 2.26 9.43
C SER A 108 -6.07 0.74 9.52
N ASP A 109 -5.19 0.27 10.42
CA ASP A 109 -4.96 -1.16 10.61
C ASP A 109 -6.10 -1.82 11.41
N ALA A 110 -6.83 -1.07 12.25
CA ALA A 110 -8.00 -1.60 12.96
C ALA A 110 -9.15 -1.93 12.00
N GLU A 111 -9.40 -1.09 10.98
CA GLU A 111 -10.42 -1.35 9.95
C GLU A 111 -9.98 -2.47 8.99
N ALA A 112 -8.69 -2.53 8.63
CA ALA A 112 -8.13 -3.63 7.84
C ALA A 112 -8.08 -4.96 8.62
N LYS A 113 -7.95 -4.92 9.95
CA LYS A 113 -8.07 -6.09 10.82
C LYS A 113 -9.54 -6.47 11.06
N ALA A 114 -10.46 -5.51 11.13
CA ALA A 114 -11.89 -5.79 11.23
C ALA A 114 -12.41 -6.52 9.98
N SER A 115 -11.94 -6.16 8.78
CA SER A 115 -12.27 -6.86 7.54
C SER A 115 -11.56 -8.21 7.37
N ARG A 116 -10.36 -8.41 7.94
CA ARG A 116 -9.70 -9.73 8.02
C ARG A 116 -10.27 -10.63 9.13
N SER A 117 -10.93 -10.06 10.12
CA SER A 117 -11.64 -10.77 11.20
C SER A 117 -13.12 -11.00 10.88
N ALA A 118 -13.62 -10.59 9.71
CA ALA A 118 -14.98 -10.88 9.27
C ALA A 118 -15.14 -12.28 8.65
N ASP A 119 -14.05 -12.96 8.29
CA ASP A 119 -14.02 -14.38 7.93
C ASP A 119 -13.43 -15.18 9.10
N GLY A 120 -14.17 -15.16 10.20
CA GLY A 120 -13.86 -15.87 11.43
C GLY A 120 -15.15 -16.03 12.20
N THR A 121 -15.81 -17.18 11.98
CA THR A 121 -17.02 -17.62 12.67
C THR A 121 -16.88 -17.46 14.18
N GLY A 122 -17.27 -16.30 14.70
CA GLY A 122 -17.52 -16.06 16.10
C GLY A 122 -19.01 -16.20 16.36
N ILE A 123 -19.55 -17.41 16.17
CA ILE A 123 -20.77 -17.76 16.90
C ILE A 123 -20.32 -17.85 18.36
N ALA A 124 -20.55 -16.76 19.10
CA ALA A 124 -20.69 -16.88 20.53
C ALA A 124 -21.94 -17.75 20.75
N ASP A 125 -21.74 -18.98 21.22
CA ASP A 125 -22.81 -19.78 21.78
C ASP A 125 -23.37 -19.04 23.00
N ILE A 126 -24.43 -18.27 22.77
CA ILE A 126 -25.37 -17.88 23.80
C ILE A 126 -26.38 -19.03 23.86
N ASP A 127 -26.14 -19.99 24.76
CA ASP A 127 -27.15 -20.99 25.12
C ASP A 127 -28.21 -20.31 26.00
N PRO A 128 -29.48 -20.20 25.58
CA PRO A 128 -30.50 -19.51 26.36
C PRO A 128 -31.25 -20.45 27.32
N THR A 129 -30.73 -21.63 27.66
CA THR A 129 -31.53 -22.68 28.33
C THR A 129 -31.09 -23.14 29.71
N THR A 130 -30.07 -22.55 30.36
CA THR A 130 -29.74 -22.95 31.74
C THR A 130 -29.88 -21.80 32.73
N GLY A 131 -31.11 -21.62 33.21
CA GLY A 131 -31.41 -20.84 34.40
C GLY A 131 -31.16 -21.67 35.67
N GLU A 132 -29.90 -21.98 36.01
CA GLU A 132 -29.59 -22.41 37.38
C GLU A 132 -28.20 -21.95 37.84
N ARG A 133 -28.21 -21.31 39.02
CA ARG A 133 -27.04 -20.74 39.70
C ARG A 133 -26.52 -21.77 40.70
N ARG A 134 -25.34 -22.35 40.44
CA ARG A 134 -24.43 -22.87 41.47
C ARG A 134 -22.99 -22.57 41.09
#